data_AF-A0A9W7IFT8-F1
#
_entry.id   AF-A0A9W7IFT8-F1
#
_cell.length_a   1.000
_cell.length_b   1.000
_cell.length_c   1.000
_cell.angle_alpha   90.00
_cell.angle_beta   90.00
_cell.angle_gamma   90.00
#
_symmetry.space_group_name_H-M   'P 1'
#
loop_
_entity.id
_entity.type
_entity.pdbx_description
1 polymer ?
#
loop_
_entity_poly.entity_id
_entity_poly.type
_entity_poly.pdbx_seq_one_letter_code
_entity_poly.pdbx_strand_id
1 'polypeptide(L)'
;MTTSEKVLLWLFSCLKLIGTIPNYMHALTKIIVWLAAAVPPMEFQDPTDYYIGCLQVPPTALPSLFELSWHLQEPPPVEYRFPLRKDVYRDLPAGKEVLFTTCSELLDCRAIVYDVLSSIIRTNPSLSAATATGRDSFIALWDDCINRVVSIFCSVEMVIIRKPSSLTEPLKDQWPNMTGFVRNFCLWRGEEIDQLREGHLHPSSSLVDKMLWTYMDLPYVLGYYAVGYMVTFCALSRSRDRIIRTDLYSADLSSPSERLKALVPCCRIAALLPLLADRCFNAKQFPFSDFERVTMENGSIMEMTPNTVIRSFSNKKNWAAVKEIYDILDRRIPHAEFICRTREKDLVLVFKPRGCKFKPVNCEQLVEALKYVTKALVALHDLCFMHRDLGWDKVMRRSDIECEWFLCGFDEAVGAPQMYPHPVERGDERGRYAPEMGRGLHGVKVDVWGVGYLVKTCGLTNVPKMLRELESRCLDQNPEQRPTAADCYHHLLQVQSAASSGALY
;
A
#
# COMPACT_ATOMS: atom_id res chain seq x y z
N MET A 1 18.24 11.76 -41.01
CA MET A 1 18.66 13.14 -40.72
C MET A 1 17.73 13.76 -39.71
N THR A 2 18.21 13.99 -38.48
CA THR A 2 17.43 14.64 -37.42
C THR A 2 17.19 16.13 -37.74
N THR A 3 16.20 16.74 -37.10
CA THR A 3 15.87 18.17 -37.28
C THR A 3 17.09 19.08 -37.03
N SER A 4 17.98 18.66 -36.12
CA SER A 4 19.25 19.32 -35.78
C SER A 4 20.27 19.28 -36.92
N GLU A 5 20.39 18.15 -37.63
CA GLU A 5 21.28 18.00 -38.79
C GLU A 5 20.81 18.85 -39.97
N LYS A 6 19.48 19.01 -40.16
CA LYS A 6 18.90 19.89 -41.18
C LYS A 6 19.17 21.37 -40.89
N VAL A 7 19.16 21.78 -39.62
CA VAL A 7 19.47 23.15 -39.21
C VAL A 7 20.96 23.48 -39.43
N LEU A 8 21.85 22.54 -39.13
CA LEU A 8 23.30 22.69 -39.40
C LEU A 8 23.59 22.80 -40.91
N LEU A 9 22.95 21.96 -41.73
CA LEU A 9 23.08 22.03 -43.20
C LEU A 9 22.48 23.30 -43.81
N TRP A 10 21.39 23.80 -43.22
CA TRP A 10 20.80 25.09 -43.60
C TRP A 10 21.74 26.25 -43.23
N LEU A 11 22.32 26.26 -42.03
CA LEU A 11 23.33 27.24 -41.60
C LEU A 11 24.59 27.21 -42.48
N PHE A 12 25.08 26.03 -42.85
CA PHE A 12 26.22 25.88 -43.77
C PHE A 12 25.89 26.34 -45.20
N SER A 13 24.66 26.15 -45.66
CA SER A 13 24.19 26.68 -46.96
C SER A 13 24.06 28.20 -46.94
N CYS A 14 23.59 28.78 -45.83
CA CYS A 14 23.55 30.23 -45.65
C CYS A 14 24.96 30.85 -45.59
N LEU A 15 25.94 30.17 -44.99
CA LEU A 15 27.34 30.59 -44.95
C LEU A 15 28.02 30.60 -46.33
N LYS A 16 27.65 29.69 -47.24
CA LYS A 16 28.12 29.71 -48.64
C LYS A 16 27.56 30.90 -49.45
N LEU A 17 26.40 31.43 -49.08
CA LEU A 17 25.77 32.57 -49.75
C LEU A 17 26.33 33.94 -49.29
N ILE A 18 26.98 34.01 -48.12
CA ILE A 18 27.49 35.26 -47.51
C ILE A 18 29.01 35.42 -47.79
N GLY A 19 29.50 34.83 -48.88
CA GLY A 19 30.83 35.14 -49.38
C GLY A 19 30.87 36.60 -49.84
N THR A 20 31.55 37.45 -49.06
CA THR A 20 32.14 38.79 -49.37
C THR A 20 31.75 39.96 -48.46
N ILE A 21 31.70 39.83 -47.12
CA ILE A 21 31.79 41.02 -46.24
C ILE A 21 32.63 40.73 -44.98
N PRO A 22 33.80 41.37 -44.77
CA PRO A 22 34.73 41.06 -43.67
C PRO A 22 34.15 41.28 -42.26
N ASN A 23 33.17 42.18 -42.10
CA ASN A 23 32.67 42.60 -40.79
C ASN A 23 31.66 41.63 -40.15
N TYR A 24 31.11 40.67 -40.91
CA TYR A 24 30.18 39.65 -40.38
C TYR A 24 30.87 38.42 -39.80
N MET A 25 32.08 38.11 -40.25
CA MET A 25 32.87 36.97 -39.76
C MET A 25 33.14 37.07 -38.26
N HIS A 26 33.49 38.26 -37.75
CA HIS A 26 33.83 38.41 -36.33
C HIS A 26 32.61 38.26 -35.40
N ALA A 27 31.42 38.67 -35.85
CA ALA A 27 30.17 38.48 -35.13
C ALA A 27 29.71 37.01 -35.17
N LEU A 28 29.88 36.33 -36.30
CA LEU A 28 29.58 34.89 -36.45
C LEU A 28 30.52 34.02 -35.61
N THR A 29 31.83 34.32 -35.55
CA THR A 29 32.74 33.59 -34.67
C THR A 29 32.38 33.80 -33.20
N LYS A 30 31.95 35.01 -32.81
CA LYS A 30 31.46 35.27 -31.45
C LYS A 30 30.15 34.54 -31.14
N ILE A 31 29.23 34.44 -32.11
CA ILE A 31 27.97 33.68 -31.96
C ILE A 31 28.24 32.17 -31.89
N ILE A 32 29.18 31.65 -32.69
CA ILE A 32 29.57 30.23 -32.65
C ILE A 32 30.29 29.91 -31.33
N VAL A 33 31.18 30.78 -30.86
CA VAL A 33 31.85 30.63 -29.56
C VAL A 33 30.85 30.77 -28.40
N TRP A 34 29.86 31.66 -28.52
CA TRP A 34 28.81 31.82 -27.51
C TRP A 34 27.82 30.64 -27.53
N LEU A 35 27.47 30.09 -28.70
CA LEU A 35 26.70 28.85 -28.82
C LEU A 35 27.48 27.64 -28.30
N ALA A 36 28.79 27.57 -28.54
CA ALA A 36 29.65 26.53 -28.01
C ALA A 36 29.90 26.66 -26.50
N ALA A 37 29.84 27.87 -25.94
CA ALA A 37 29.95 28.15 -24.51
C ALA A 37 28.60 28.08 -23.76
N ALA A 38 27.47 28.19 -24.47
CA ALA A 38 26.11 28.07 -23.94
C ALA A 38 25.58 26.63 -23.98
N VAL A 39 26.27 25.73 -24.70
CA VAL A 39 26.09 24.28 -24.51
C VAL A 39 26.88 23.92 -23.26
N PRO A 40 26.23 23.49 -22.15
CA PRO A 40 26.98 22.92 -21.04
C PRO A 40 27.90 21.84 -21.61
N PRO A 41 29.14 21.66 -21.10
CA PRO A 41 29.97 20.55 -21.56
C PRO A 41 29.09 19.31 -21.55
N MET A 42 28.96 18.62 -22.69
CA MET A 42 28.29 17.32 -22.75
C MET A 42 29.13 16.36 -21.90
N GLU A 43 29.03 16.48 -20.58
CA GLU A 43 29.16 15.32 -19.71
C GLU A 43 28.11 14.36 -20.24
N PHE A 44 28.59 13.34 -20.94
CA PHE A 44 27.76 12.32 -21.55
C PHE A 44 26.81 11.76 -20.49
N GLN A 45 25.57 12.22 -20.53
CA GLN A 45 24.56 11.81 -19.58
C GLN A 45 24.34 10.32 -19.77
N ASP A 46 24.48 9.56 -18.69
CA ASP A 46 24.28 8.13 -18.70
C ASP A 46 22.87 7.81 -19.23
N PRO A 47 22.72 7.05 -20.32
CA PRO A 47 21.42 6.79 -20.92
C PRO A 47 20.60 5.76 -20.14
N THR A 48 21.08 5.22 -19.02
CA THR A 48 20.39 4.21 -18.21
C THR A 48 18.93 4.59 -17.92
N ASP A 49 18.66 5.82 -17.50
CA ASP A 49 17.29 6.27 -17.18
C ASP A 49 16.35 6.22 -18.39
N TYR A 50 16.87 6.49 -19.59
CA TYR A 50 16.09 6.37 -20.83
C TYR A 50 15.68 4.92 -21.07
N TYR A 51 16.61 3.97 -20.98
CA TYR A 51 16.31 2.55 -21.19
C TYR A 51 15.43 1.97 -20.09
N ILE A 52 15.62 2.37 -18.82
CA ILE A 52 14.70 2.04 -17.73
C ILE A 52 13.30 2.57 -18.07
N GLY A 53 13.18 3.82 -18.50
CA GLY A 53 11.92 4.42 -18.93
C GLY A 53 11.23 3.65 -20.06
N CYS A 54 11.99 3.15 -21.05
CA CYS A 54 11.44 2.31 -22.12
C CYS A 54 10.89 0.97 -21.60
N LEU A 55 11.54 0.36 -20.61
CA LEU A 55 11.12 -0.92 -20.02
C LEU A 55 10.00 -0.75 -18.98
N GLN A 56 9.87 0.44 -18.41
CA GLN A 56 8.80 0.84 -17.50
C GLN A 56 7.46 1.09 -18.21
N VAL A 57 7.42 1.15 -19.55
CA VAL A 57 6.19 1.34 -20.31
C VAL A 57 5.31 0.09 -20.16
N PRO A 58 4.13 0.21 -19.51
CA PRO A 58 3.27 -0.94 -19.29
C PRO A 58 2.67 -1.43 -20.62
N PRO A 59 2.31 -2.73 -20.72
CA PRO A 59 1.58 -3.22 -21.88
C PRO A 59 0.19 -2.54 -21.98
N THR A 60 -0.40 -2.53 -23.18
CA THR A 60 -1.70 -1.90 -23.43
C THR A 60 -2.86 -2.56 -22.67
N ALA A 61 -2.70 -3.83 -22.31
CA ALA A 61 -3.64 -4.59 -21.49
C ALA A 61 -2.89 -5.56 -20.57
N LEU A 62 -3.54 -5.95 -19.48
CA LEU A 62 -3.05 -7.04 -18.62
C LEU A 62 -3.10 -8.37 -19.40
N PRO A 63 -1.99 -9.13 -19.47
CA PRO A 63 -1.99 -10.49 -20.02
C PRO A 63 -2.99 -11.38 -19.26
N SER A 64 -3.57 -12.37 -19.92
CA SER A 64 -4.30 -13.43 -19.23
C SER A 64 -3.36 -14.34 -18.43
N LEU A 65 -3.91 -15.11 -17.47
CA LEU A 65 -3.14 -16.12 -16.73
C LEU A 65 -2.39 -17.10 -17.64
N PHE A 66 -2.98 -17.44 -18.79
CA PHE A 66 -2.37 -18.33 -19.77
C PHE A 66 -1.18 -17.68 -20.48
N GLU A 67 -1.29 -16.40 -20.82
CA GLU A 67 -0.24 -15.64 -21.51
C GLU A 67 0.90 -15.22 -20.58
N LEU A 68 0.65 -15.12 -19.27
CA LEU A 68 1.64 -14.66 -18.29
C LEU A 68 2.96 -15.44 -18.33
N SER A 69 2.91 -16.77 -18.44
CA SER A 69 4.15 -17.58 -18.43
C SER A 69 5.05 -17.23 -19.62
N TRP A 70 4.48 -17.02 -20.82
CA TRP A 70 5.22 -16.56 -21.98
C TRP A 70 5.68 -15.10 -21.84
N HIS A 71 4.78 -14.23 -21.41
CA HIS A 71 5.06 -12.80 -21.23
C HIS A 71 6.25 -12.53 -20.30
N LEU A 72 6.34 -13.26 -19.18
CA LEU A 72 7.45 -13.11 -18.23
C LEU A 72 8.80 -13.61 -18.73
N GLN A 73 8.80 -14.47 -19.75
CA GLN A 73 10.02 -15.04 -20.33
C GLN A 73 10.46 -14.30 -21.60
N GLU A 74 9.59 -13.48 -22.19
CA GLU A 74 9.90 -12.74 -23.41
C GLU A 74 10.85 -11.57 -23.13
N PRO A 75 12.11 -11.61 -23.62
CA PRO A 75 13.05 -10.52 -23.44
C PRO A 75 12.58 -9.26 -24.16
N PRO A 76 13.00 -8.05 -23.72
CA PRO A 76 12.69 -6.85 -24.47
C PRO A 76 13.30 -6.88 -25.89
N PRO A 77 12.68 -6.17 -26.84
CA PRO A 77 13.27 -5.92 -28.16
C PRO A 77 14.71 -5.41 -28.05
N VAL A 78 15.54 -5.74 -29.04
CA VAL A 78 16.99 -5.48 -29.00
C VAL A 78 17.30 -3.99 -28.83
N GLU A 79 16.48 -3.13 -29.43
CA GLU A 79 16.54 -1.67 -29.35
C GLU A 79 16.26 -1.08 -27.95
N TYR A 80 15.65 -1.87 -27.06
CA TYR A 80 15.36 -1.47 -25.68
C TYR A 80 16.23 -2.22 -24.65
N ARG A 81 17.19 -3.02 -25.12
CA ARG A 81 18.19 -3.65 -24.25
C ARG A 81 19.30 -2.67 -23.93
N PHE A 82 19.82 -2.72 -22.71
CA PHE A 82 20.84 -1.81 -22.20
C PHE A 82 22.15 -1.95 -23.00
N PRO A 83 22.56 -0.91 -23.75
CA PRO A 83 23.88 -0.87 -24.38
C PRO A 83 24.99 -0.77 -23.34
N LEU A 84 25.98 -1.64 -23.44
CA LEU A 84 27.19 -1.63 -22.61
C LEU A 84 28.44 -1.53 -23.48
N ARG A 85 29.52 -0.96 -22.92
CA ARG A 85 30.84 -1.05 -23.55
C ARG A 85 31.27 -2.50 -23.75
N LYS A 86 32.03 -2.73 -24.82
CA LYS A 86 32.42 -4.08 -25.28
C LYS A 86 33.23 -4.87 -24.24
N ASP A 87 34.12 -4.20 -23.50
CA ASP A 87 34.88 -4.78 -22.40
C ASP A 87 33.96 -5.26 -21.28
N VAL A 88 33.07 -4.39 -20.79
CA VAL A 88 32.10 -4.71 -19.74
C VAL A 88 31.17 -5.84 -20.18
N TYR A 89 30.59 -5.73 -21.38
CA TYR A 89 29.68 -6.75 -21.91
C TYR A 89 30.36 -8.11 -22.05
N ARG A 90 31.64 -8.16 -22.46
CA ARG A 90 32.38 -9.42 -22.60
C ARG A 90 32.51 -10.13 -21.25
N ASP A 91 32.74 -9.38 -20.17
CA ASP A 91 32.98 -9.92 -18.84
C ASP A 91 31.70 -10.37 -18.12
N LEU A 92 30.52 -10.02 -18.65
CA LEU A 92 29.24 -10.50 -18.13
C LEU A 92 29.05 -12.02 -18.36
N PRO A 93 28.41 -12.74 -17.40
CA PRO A 93 28.02 -14.14 -17.55
C PRO A 93 27.14 -14.42 -18.79
N ALA A 94 26.98 -15.72 -19.12
CA ALA A 94 26.02 -16.15 -20.14
C ALA A 94 24.58 -15.72 -19.78
N GLY A 95 23.72 -15.48 -20.76
CA GLY A 95 22.37 -14.96 -20.52
C GLY A 95 22.30 -13.42 -20.55
N LYS A 96 23.43 -12.72 -20.64
CA LYS A 96 23.47 -11.24 -20.78
C LYS A 96 22.71 -10.71 -22.00
N GLU A 97 22.65 -11.48 -23.07
CA GLU A 97 22.00 -11.11 -24.32
C GLU A 97 20.49 -10.84 -24.18
N VAL A 98 19.86 -11.31 -23.10
CA VAL A 98 18.41 -11.13 -22.87
C VAL A 98 18.04 -9.69 -22.55
N LEU A 99 18.95 -8.92 -21.92
CA LEU A 99 18.68 -7.55 -21.47
C LEU A 99 19.77 -6.55 -21.87
N PHE A 100 20.92 -7.04 -22.35
CA PHE A 100 22.08 -6.20 -22.67
C PHE A 100 22.48 -6.35 -24.13
N THR A 101 23.05 -5.29 -24.69
CA THR A 101 23.67 -5.26 -26.03
C THR A 101 25.05 -4.61 -25.94
N THR A 102 25.84 -4.73 -27.00
CA THR A 102 27.13 -4.04 -27.11
C THR A 102 26.98 -2.72 -27.84
N CYS A 103 27.69 -1.67 -27.41
CA CYS A 103 27.66 -0.36 -28.08
C CYS A 103 29.03 0.30 -28.23
N SER A 104 29.07 1.44 -28.93
CA SER A 104 30.15 2.42 -28.85
C SER A 104 30.10 3.15 -27.49
N GLU A 105 31.23 3.74 -27.07
CA GLU A 105 31.39 4.34 -25.74
C GLU A 105 30.37 5.45 -25.41
N LEU A 106 29.75 6.06 -26.43
CA LEU A 106 28.82 7.19 -26.32
C LEU A 106 27.44 6.82 -25.78
N LEU A 107 27.06 5.53 -25.75
CA LEU A 107 25.77 5.07 -25.25
C LEU A 107 25.93 4.05 -24.11
N ASP A 108 27.03 4.08 -23.36
CA ASP A 108 27.27 3.14 -22.25
C ASP A 108 26.32 3.39 -21.06
N CYS A 109 25.40 2.46 -20.80
CA CYS A 109 24.56 2.46 -19.60
C CYS A 109 25.40 2.05 -18.38
N ARG A 110 26.08 2.99 -17.73
CA ARG A 110 26.98 2.68 -16.60
C ARG A 110 26.21 2.51 -15.29
N ALA A 111 25.16 3.29 -15.08
CA ALA A 111 24.38 3.26 -13.85
C ALA A 111 23.72 1.89 -13.64
N ILE A 112 23.16 1.25 -14.68
CA ILE A 112 22.59 -0.10 -14.55
C ILE A 112 23.63 -1.14 -14.11
N VAL A 113 24.91 -0.93 -14.46
CA VAL A 113 26.00 -1.79 -14.02
C VAL A 113 26.19 -1.68 -12.50
N TYR A 114 26.17 -0.47 -11.96
CA TYR A 114 26.34 -0.24 -10.52
C TYR A 114 25.08 -0.61 -9.74
N ASP A 115 23.90 -0.20 -10.24
CA ASP A 115 22.63 -0.27 -9.53
C ASP A 115 22.01 -1.66 -9.51
N VAL A 116 22.30 -2.48 -10.51
CA VAL A 116 21.69 -3.81 -10.67
C VAL A 116 22.77 -4.89 -10.83
N LEU A 117 23.65 -4.77 -11.83
CA LEU A 117 24.56 -5.86 -12.17
C LEU A 117 25.62 -6.14 -11.10
N SER A 118 26.09 -5.10 -10.41
CA SER A 118 27.17 -5.24 -9.44
C SER A 118 26.78 -6.11 -8.24
N SER A 119 25.50 -6.11 -7.84
CA SER A 119 24.97 -6.98 -6.79
C SER A 119 24.61 -8.37 -7.31
N ILE A 120 24.14 -8.45 -8.55
CA ILE A 120 23.69 -9.71 -9.16
C ILE A 120 24.86 -10.63 -9.53
N ILE A 121 25.92 -10.07 -10.09
CA ILE A 121 27.04 -10.84 -10.64
C ILE A 121 28.05 -11.20 -9.54
N ARG A 122 28.16 -10.41 -8.48
CA ARG A 122 29.04 -10.74 -7.36
C ARG A 122 28.54 -12.03 -6.69
N THR A 123 29.46 -12.97 -6.52
CA THR A 123 29.25 -14.11 -5.62
C THR A 123 29.11 -13.54 -4.22
N ASN A 124 27.98 -13.77 -3.55
CA ASN A 124 27.75 -13.29 -2.19
C ASN A 124 28.75 -14.00 -1.26
N PRO A 125 29.84 -13.34 -0.82
CA PRO A 125 30.93 -14.04 -0.13
C PRO A 125 30.49 -14.50 1.27
N SER A 126 29.39 -13.95 1.78
CA SER A 126 28.71 -14.31 3.03
C SER A 126 27.81 -15.54 2.92
N LEU A 127 27.48 -16.05 1.72
CA LEU A 127 26.70 -17.28 1.51
C LEU A 127 27.65 -18.41 1.10
N SER A 128 28.16 -19.12 2.10
CA SER A 128 28.85 -20.40 1.96
C SER A 128 28.05 -21.49 2.65
N ALA A 129 28.35 -22.76 2.38
CA ALA A 129 27.75 -23.87 3.12
C ALA A 129 27.92 -23.73 4.65
N ALA A 130 28.97 -23.04 5.11
CA ALA A 130 29.23 -22.80 6.53
C ALA A 130 28.41 -21.63 7.13
N THR A 131 27.88 -20.73 6.30
CA THR A 131 27.19 -19.48 6.74
C THR A 131 25.72 -19.42 6.33
N ALA A 132 25.25 -20.38 5.52
CA ALA A 132 23.84 -20.60 5.21
C ALA A 132 23.12 -21.33 6.37
N THR A 133 23.09 -20.70 7.54
CA THR A 133 22.58 -21.30 8.79
C THR A 133 21.07 -21.09 9.00
N GLY A 134 20.42 -20.31 8.14
CA GLY A 134 18.97 -20.11 8.16
C GLY A 134 18.49 -19.17 7.06
N ARG A 135 17.17 -18.93 7.02
CA ARG A 135 16.50 -18.10 6.01
C ARG A 135 17.17 -16.74 5.83
N ASP A 136 17.55 -16.11 6.95
CA ASP A 136 18.09 -14.74 6.93
C ASP A 136 19.42 -14.63 6.17
N SER A 137 20.17 -15.73 6.04
CA SER A 137 21.39 -15.78 5.22
C SER A 137 21.12 -15.54 3.74
N PHE A 138 19.91 -15.85 3.24
CA PHE A 138 19.54 -15.74 1.83
C PHE A 138 18.83 -14.42 1.47
N ILE A 139 18.42 -13.62 2.46
CA ILE A 139 17.62 -12.39 2.25
C ILE A 139 18.29 -11.43 1.26
N ALA A 140 19.59 -11.16 1.45
CA ALA A 140 20.33 -10.25 0.57
C ALA A 140 20.33 -10.74 -0.89
N LEU A 141 20.44 -12.06 -1.11
CA LEU A 141 20.41 -12.64 -2.45
C LEU A 141 19.03 -12.45 -3.11
N TRP A 142 17.94 -12.75 -2.39
CA TRP A 142 16.58 -12.55 -2.90
C TRP A 142 16.27 -11.07 -3.16
N ASP A 143 16.72 -10.18 -2.28
CA ASP A 143 16.52 -8.74 -2.46
C ASP A 143 17.30 -8.21 -3.66
N ASP A 144 18.59 -8.53 -3.78
CA ASP A 144 19.42 -8.03 -4.87
C ASP A 144 19.01 -8.57 -6.23
N CYS A 145 18.61 -9.85 -6.31
CA CYS A 145 18.26 -10.48 -7.58
C CYS A 145 16.79 -10.26 -7.99
N ILE A 146 15.89 -10.08 -7.02
CA ILE A 146 14.45 -10.04 -7.26
C ILE A 146 13.85 -8.70 -6.85
N ASN A 147 13.78 -8.40 -5.55
CA ASN A 147 12.93 -7.32 -5.04
C ASN A 147 13.44 -5.92 -5.42
N ARG A 148 14.75 -5.70 -5.35
CA ARG A 148 15.39 -4.46 -5.79
C ARG A 148 15.18 -4.25 -7.29
N VAL A 149 15.31 -5.31 -8.09
CA VAL A 149 15.10 -5.25 -9.54
C VAL A 149 13.65 -4.89 -9.86
N VAL A 150 12.68 -5.59 -9.26
CA VAL A 150 11.24 -5.28 -9.43
C VAL A 150 10.96 -3.83 -9.03
N SER A 151 11.54 -3.34 -7.93
CA SER A 151 11.37 -1.96 -7.48
C SER A 151 11.95 -0.93 -8.45
N ILE A 152 13.12 -1.17 -9.05
CA ILE A 152 13.77 -0.25 -10.01
C ILE A 152 12.94 -0.14 -11.30
N PHE A 153 12.43 -1.26 -11.79
CA PHE A 153 11.66 -1.31 -13.04
C PHE A 153 10.17 -0.99 -12.87
N CYS A 154 9.71 -0.73 -11.65
CA CYS A 154 8.33 -0.31 -11.41
C CYS A 154 8.23 1.20 -11.64
N SER A 155 7.35 1.64 -12.53
CA SER A 155 7.18 3.06 -12.87
C SER A 155 6.47 3.88 -11.79
N VAL A 156 5.95 3.20 -10.76
CA VAL A 156 5.28 3.80 -9.60
C VAL A 156 6.06 3.42 -8.35
N GLU A 157 6.13 4.33 -7.40
CA GLU A 157 6.78 4.08 -6.11
C GLU A 157 6.23 2.79 -5.47
N MET A 158 7.17 1.95 -5.06
CA MET A 158 6.90 0.65 -4.47
C MET A 158 7.50 0.59 -3.07
N VAL A 159 6.65 0.32 -2.07
CA VAL A 159 7.11 0.17 -0.68
C VAL A 159 7.29 -1.31 -0.39
N ILE A 160 8.52 -1.74 -0.09
CA ILE A 160 8.84 -3.12 0.27
C ILE A 160 8.93 -3.24 1.79
N ILE A 161 8.24 -4.24 2.35
CA ILE A 161 8.24 -4.56 3.78
C ILE A 161 8.63 -6.03 3.93
N ARG A 162 9.59 -6.30 4.81
CA ARG A 162 9.97 -7.65 5.23
C ARG A 162 9.48 -7.94 6.64
N LYS A 163 8.96 -9.15 6.85
CA LYS A 163 8.48 -9.62 8.15
C LYS A 163 9.11 -10.98 8.50
N PRO A 164 9.53 -11.18 9.76
CA PRO A 164 9.93 -12.51 10.22
C PRO A 164 8.70 -13.42 10.30
N SER A 165 8.90 -14.72 10.06
CA SER A 165 7.84 -15.70 10.27
C SER A 165 7.52 -15.80 11.77
N SER A 166 6.30 -15.44 12.17
CA SER A 166 5.83 -15.54 13.56
C SER A 166 5.05 -16.84 13.76
N LEU A 167 5.65 -17.82 14.45
CA LEU A 167 5.03 -19.13 14.72
C LEU A 167 3.78 -19.05 15.63
N THR A 168 3.51 -17.88 16.23
CA THR A 168 2.44 -17.71 17.23
C THR A 168 1.13 -17.19 16.63
N GLU A 169 1.12 -16.81 15.36
CA GLU A 169 -0.04 -16.24 14.66
C GLU A 169 -0.73 -17.31 13.81
N PRO A 170 -2.08 -17.32 13.73
CA PRO A 170 -2.77 -18.11 12.73
C PRO A 170 -2.19 -17.80 11.35
N LEU A 171 -2.00 -18.82 10.51
CA LEU A 171 -1.30 -18.66 9.23
C LEU A 171 -1.91 -17.55 8.36
N LYS A 172 -3.25 -17.44 8.32
CA LYS A 172 -3.98 -16.37 7.61
C LYS A 172 -3.68 -14.95 8.08
N ASP A 173 -3.26 -14.78 9.33
CA ASP A 173 -2.94 -13.49 9.93
C ASP A 173 -1.43 -13.23 9.96
N GLN A 174 -0.61 -14.14 9.41
CA GLN A 174 0.81 -13.92 9.24
C GLN A 174 1.08 -13.15 7.95
N TRP A 175 1.96 -12.15 8.03
CA TRP A 175 2.49 -11.49 6.84
C TRP A 175 3.29 -12.49 5.99
N PRO A 176 3.25 -12.37 4.65
CA PRO A 176 4.29 -12.93 3.81
C PRO A 176 5.67 -12.44 4.25
N ASN A 177 6.71 -13.22 3.98
CA ASN A 177 8.07 -12.84 4.36
C ASN A 177 8.52 -11.52 3.72
N MET A 178 8.05 -11.26 2.50
CA MET A 178 8.23 -10.01 1.78
C MET A 178 6.89 -9.61 1.16
N THR A 179 6.53 -8.34 1.32
CA THR A 179 5.36 -7.71 0.68
C THR A 179 5.79 -6.42 -0.01
N GLY A 180 5.34 -6.22 -1.24
CA GLY A 180 5.53 -5.01 -2.02
C GLY A 180 4.20 -4.32 -2.30
N PHE A 181 4.12 -3.04 -1.94
CA PHE A 181 2.94 -2.21 -2.05
C PHE A 181 3.08 -1.22 -3.20
N VAL A 182 2.12 -1.20 -4.10
CA VAL A 182 2.00 -0.20 -5.17
C VAL A 182 0.67 0.51 -4.98
N ARG A 183 0.72 1.84 -4.77
CA ARG A 183 -0.45 2.66 -4.39
C ARG A 183 -1.26 2.07 -3.23
N ASN A 184 -0.57 1.62 -2.18
CA ASN A 184 -1.13 0.97 -0.98
C ASN A 184 -1.80 -0.40 -1.20
N PHE A 185 -1.69 -1.00 -2.39
CA PHE A 185 -2.14 -2.37 -2.63
C PHE A 185 -0.96 -3.35 -2.58
N CYS A 186 -1.08 -4.42 -1.77
CA CYS A 186 -0.10 -5.51 -1.71
C CYS A 186 -0.16 -6.40 -2.97
N LEU A 187 0.38 -5.88 -4.08
CA LEU A 187 0.33 -6.52 -5.40
C LEU A 187 1.55 -7.39 -5.72
N TRP A 188 2.58 -7.32 -4.86
CA TRP A 188 3.78 -8.13 -4.91
C TRP A 188 4.01 -8.81 -3.57
N ARG A 189 4.35 -10.09 -3.56
CA ARG A 189 4.56 -10.85 -2.31
C ARG A 189 5.49 -12.04 -2.50
N GLY A 190 6.23 -12.36 -1.44
CA GLY A 190 7.27 -13.38 -1.42
C GLY A 190 7.20 -14.21 -0.14
N GLU A 191 7.28 -15.53 -0.28
CA GLU A 191 7.41 -16.45 0.84
C GLU A 191 8.67 -17.31 0.69
N GLU A 192 9.50 -17.34 1.73
CA GLU A 192 10.91 -17.67 1.61
C GLU A 192 11.38 -18.56 2.77
N ILE A 193 12.05 -19.66 2.44
CA ILE A 193 12.71 -20.54 3.41
C ILE A 193 14.12 -20.88 2.95
N ASP A 194 15.01 -21.21 3.91
CA ASP A 194 16.36 -21.71 3.63
C ASP A 194 16.35 -23.12 3.03
N GLN A 195 15.60 -24.02 3.65
CA GLN A 195 15.52 -25.43 3.23
C GLN A 195 14.19 -26.04 3.65
N LEU A 196 13.74 -27.04 2.90
CA LEU A 196 12.57 -27.83 3.27
C LEU A 196 12.93 -28.76 4.44
N ARG A 197 12.10 -28.70 5.48
CA ARG A 197 12.21 -29.56 6.66
C ARG A 197 10.94 -30.38 6.77
N GLU A 198 11.06 -31.62 7.26
CA GLU A 198 9.91 -32.50 7.44
C GLU A 198 8.90 -31.87 8.40
N GLY A 199 7.62 -31.90 8.03
CA GLY A 199 6.53 -31.28 8.80
C GLY A 199 6.36 -29.76 8.63
N HIS A 200 7.25 -29.07 7.92
CA HIS A 200 7.08 -27.65 7.60
C HIS A 200 6.22 -27.47 6.33
N LEU A 201 5.35 -26.47 6.36
CA LEU A 201 4.54 -26.12 5.19
C LEU A 201 5.45 -25.59 4.07
N HIS A 202 5.21 -26.06 2.84
CA HIS A 202 5.93 -25.54 1.68
C HIS A 202 5.62 -24.05 1.48
N PRO A 203 6.61 -23.18 1.17
CA PRO A 203 6.39 -21.72 1.08
C PRO A 203 5.32 -21.36 0.04
N SER A 204 5.23 -22.14 -1.04
CA SER A 204 4.19 -21.97 -2.06
C SER A 204 2.75 -22.26 -1.57
N SER A 205 2.59 -23.07 -0.53
CA SER A 205 1.28 -23.31 0.12
C SER A 205 1.00 -22.23 1.16
N SER A 206 2.02 -21.86 1.94
CA SER A 206 1.95 -20.71 2.89
C SER A 206 1.50 -19.43 2.19
N LEU A 207 2.03 -19.15 0.99
CA LEU A 207 1.64 -18.00 0.18
C LEU A 207 0.14 -17.96 -0.17
N VAL A 208 -0.45 -19.13 -0.46
CA VAL A 208 -1.88 -19.28 -0.77
C VAL A 208 -2.71 -19.14 0.50
N ASP A 209 -2.31 -19.81 1.58
CA ASP A 209 -3.05 -19.85 2.84
C ASP A 209 -3.07 -18.49 3.57
N LYS A 210 -2.04 -17.65 3.35
CA LYS A 210 -1.96 -16.28 3.88
C LYS A 210 -2.83 -15.27 3.12
N MET A 211 -3.31 -15.61 1.92
CA MET A 211 -4.01 -14.66 1.06
C MET A 211 -5.51 -14.58 1.39
N LEU A 212 -6.02 -13.35 1.54
CA LEU A 212 -7.44 -13.05 1.46
C LEU A 212 -7.69 -12.28 0.15
N TRP A 213 -8.64 -12.73 -0.66
CA TRP A 213 -8.93 -12.04 -1.92
C TRP A 213 -9.77 -10.79 -1.70
N THR A 214 -9.12 -9.64 -1.61
CA THR A 214 -9.79 -8.33 -1.42
C THR A 214 -9.65 -7.42 -2.65
N TYR A 215 -9.08 -7.95 -3.72
CA TYR A 215 -8.72 -7.24 -4.96
C TYR A 215 -9.81 -7.27 -6.03
N MET A 216 -11.08 -7.36 -5.62
CA MET A 216 -12.23 -7.36 -6.52
C MET A 216 -12.11 -8.38 -7.67
N ASP A 217 -12.13 -7.89 -8.91
CA ASP A 217 -12.08 -8.62 -10.17
C ASP A 217 -10.69 -8.61 -10.82
N LEU A 218 -9.62 -8.30 -10.05
CA LEU A 218 -8.27 -8.47 -10.57
C LEU A 218 -8.08 -9.90 -11.13
N PRO A 219 -7.38 -10.05 -12.27
CA PRO A 219 -7.15 -11.37 -12.85
C PRO A 219 -6.16 -12.19 -12.01
N TYR A 220 -5.20 -11.52 -11.36
CA TYR A 220 -4.19 -12.12 -10.51
C TYR A 220 -3.49 -11.09 -9.63
N VAL A 221 -2.83 -11.57 -8.58
CA VAL A 221 -1.78 -10.88 -7.83
C VAL A 221 -0.46 -11.61 -8.07
N LEU A 222 0.64 -10.86 -8.20
CA LEU A 222 1.94 -11.44 -8.54
C LEU A 222 2.75 -11.74 -7.27
N GLY A 223 3.60 -12.76 -7.35
CA GLY A 223 4.51 -13.07 -6.26
C GLY A 223 5.57 -14.09 -6.62
N TYR A 224 6.32 -14.54 -5.63
CA TYR A 224 7.22 -15.66 -5.74
C TYR A 224 7.25 -16.47 -4.44
N TYR A 225 7.81 -17.67 -4.54
CA TYR A 225 8.29 -18.39 -3.37
C TYR A 225 9.72 -18.86 -3.59
N ALA A 226 10.47 -18.99 -2.50
CA ALA A 226 11.88 -19.36 -2.53
C ALA A 226 12.22 -20.49 -1.55
N VAL A 227 13.10 -21.39 -1.98
CA VAL A 227 13.74 -22.42 -1.15
C VAL A 227 15.24 -22.35 -1.41
N GLY A 228 15.98 -21.72 -0.49
CA GLY A 228 17.40 -21.44 -0.65
C GLY A 228 17.66 -20.63 -1.93
N TYR A 229 18.44 -21.20 -2.86
CA TYR A 229 18.76 -20.57 -4.14
C TYR A 229 17.62 -20.65 -5.18
N MET A 230 16.68 -21.57 -5.02
CA MET A 230 15.61 -21.77 -6.00
C MET A 230 14.48 -20.78 -5.77
N VAL A 231 14.19 -19.95 -6.77
CA VAL A 231 13.06 -19.01 -6.77
C VAL A 231 12.07 -19.41 -7.85
N THR A 232 10.78 -19.37 -7.53
CA THR A 232 9.70 -19.57 -8.50
C THR A 232 8.73 -18.40 -8.44
N PHE A 233 8.64 -17.67 -9.55
CA PHE A 233 7.63 -16.64 -9.78
C PHE A 233 6.28 -17.28 -10.04
N CYS A 234 5.22 -16.69 -9.50
CA CYS A 234 3.88 -17.21 -9.60
C CYS A 234 2.83 -16.09 -9.67
N ALA A 235 1.65 -16.46 -10.17
CA ALA A 235 0.43 -15.66 -10.08
C ALA A 235 -0.57 -16.33 -9.14
N LEU A 236 -1.22 -15.53 -8.29
CA LEU A 236 -2.31 -15.94 -7.42
C LEU A 236 -3.61 -15.42 -8.02
N SER A 237 -4.58 -16.29 -8.23
CA SER A 237 -5.88 -15.96 -8.84
C SER A 237 -7.03 -16.51 -8.00
N ARG A 238 -8.24 -15.95 -8.16
CA ARG A 238 -9.43 -16.47 -7.49
C ARG A 238 -10.34 -17.23 -8.44
N SER A 239 -10.72 -18.44 -8.05
CA SER A 239 -11.75 -19.24 -8.73
C SER A 239 -12.69 -19.86 -7.71
N ARG A 240 -14.00 -19.56 -7.82
CA ARG A 240 -15.07 -20.09 -6.93
C ARG A 240 -14.67 -20.02 -5.44
N ASP A 241 -14.17 -18.86 -5.04
CA ASP A 241 -13.70 -18.53 -3.68
C ASP A 241 -12.51 -19.34 -3.15
N ARG A 242 -11.75 -19.96 -4.06
CA ARG A 242 -10.44 -20.53 -3.77
C ARG A 242 -9.34 -19.72 -4.43
N ILE A 243 -8.23 -19.58 -3.72
CA ILE A 243 -7.01 -19.03 -4.28
C ILE A 243 -6.28 -20.16 -5.02
N ILE A 244 -5.89 -19.89 -6.26
CA ILE A 244 -5.13 -20.79 -7.12
C ILE A 244 -3.80 -20.13 -7.43
N ARG A 245 -2.70 -20.83 -7.10
CA ARG A 245 -1.34 -20.47 -7.50
C ARG A 245 -1.03 -21.09 -8.86
N THR A 246 -0.52 -20.28 -9.77
CA THR A 246 0.01 -20.71 -11.07
C THR A 246 1.49 -20.37 -11.12
N ASP A 247 2.35 -21.37 -11.25
CA ASP A 247 3.81 -21.17 -11.36
C ASP A 247 4.14 -20.71 -12.79
N LEU A 248 4.97 -19.67 -12.90
CA LEU A 248 5.20 -18.95 -14.17
C LEU A 248 6.61 -19.14 -14.70
N TYR A 249 7.62 -19.03 -13.82
CA TYR A 249 9.04 -19.15 -14.15
C TYR A 249 9.84 -19.50 -12.90
N SER A 250 10.85 -20.37 -13.03
CA SER A 250 11.76 -20.74 -11.95
C SER A 250 13.20 -20.44 -12.33
N ALA A 251 14.00 -19.95 -11.37
CA ALA A 251 15.41 -19.65 -11.54
C ALA A 251 16.23 -20.17 -10.36
N ASP A 252 17.45 -20.63 -10.66
CA ASP A 252 18.45 -20.98 -9.64
C ASP A 252 19.42 -19.81 -9.43
N LEU A 253 19.24 -19.09 -8.32
CA LEU A 253 20.08 -17.94 -7.97
C LEU A 253 21.49 -18.35 -7.51
N SER A 254 21.86 -19.63 -7.51
CA SER A 254 23.26 -20.03 -7.30
C SER A 254 24.16 -19.64 -8.49
N SER A 255 23.59 -19.60 -9.70
CA SER A 255 24.28 -19.33 -10.96
C SER A 255 24.17 -17.86 -11.40
N PRO A 256 25.28 -17.13 -11.61
CA PRO A 256 25.24 -15.76 -12.15
C PRO A 256 24.50 -15.65 -13.49
N SER A 257 24.53 -16.71 -14.31
CA SER A 257 23.81 -16.75 -15.59
C SER A 257 22.30 -16.75 -15.39
N GLU A 258 21.81 -17.55 -14.46
CA GLU A 258 20.38 -17.64 -14.14
C GLU A 258 19.88 -16.37 -13.44
N ARG A 259 20.71 -15.72 -12.62
CA ARG A 259 20.38 -14.40 -12.06
C ARG A 259 20.22 -13.32 -13.14
N LEU A 260 21.06 -13.33 -14.18
CA LEU A 260 20.88 -12.42 -15.32
C LEU A 260 19.59 -12.69 -16.08
N LYS A 261 19.26 -13.97 -16.32
CA LYS A 261 18.00 -14.34 -16.97
C LYS A 261 16.78 -13.93 -16.14
N ALA A 262 16.88 -13.99 -14.81
CA ALA A 262 15.82 -13.55 -13.89
C ALA A 262 15.51 -12.05 -13.97
N LEU A 263 16.38 -11.23 -14.59
CA LEU A 263 16.07 -9.82 -14.83
C LEU A 263 14.83 -9.64 -15.72
N VAL A 264 14.64 -10.50 -16.72
CA VAL A 264 13.49 -10.40 -17.64
C VAL A 264 12.16 -10.53 -16.90
N PRO A 265 11.89 -11.61 -16.14
CA PRO A 265 10.64 -11.71 -15.40
C PRO A 265 10.49 -10.61 -14.36
N CYS A 266 11.56 -10.15 -13.70
CA CYS A 266 11.50 -9.01 -12.78
C CYS A 266 11.04 -7.72 -13.48
N CYS A 267 11.62 -7.39 -14.65
CA CYS A 267 11.21 -6.21 -15.44
C CYS A 267 9.75 -6.32 -15.90
N ARG A 268 9.35 -7.50 -16.40
CA ARG A 268 7.99 -7.74 -16.90
C ARG A 268 6.95 -7.68 -15.78
N ILE A 269 7.24 -8.26 -14.62
CA ILE A 269 6.40 -8.14 -13.42
C ILE A 269 6.25 -6.68 -13.02
N ALA A 270 7.36 -5.94 -12.95
CA ALA A 270 7.37 -4.55 -12.55
C ALA A 270 6.50 -3.66 -13.45
N ALA A 271 6.50 -3.91 -14.75
CA ALA A 271 5.63 -3.22 -15.72
C ALA A 271 4.12 -3.54 -15.53
N LEU A 272 3.78 -4.70 -14.97
CA LEU A 272 2.39 -5.10 -14.71
C LEU A 272 1.83 -4.54 -13.40
N LEU A 273 2.67 -4.28 -12.39
CA LEU A 273 2.21 -3.82 -11.07
C LEU A 273 1.41 -2.50 -11.12
N PRO A 274 1.83 -1.46 -11.88
CA PRO A 274 1.04 -0.24 -12.04
C PRO A 274 -0.34 -0.48 -12.66
N LEU A 275 -0.42 -1.35 -13.69
CA LEU A 275 -1.70 -1.67 -14.33
C LEU A 275 -2.67 -2.40 -13.39
N LEU A 276 -2.14 -3.30 -12.55
CA LEU A 276 -2.92 -3.96 -11.51
C LEU A 276 -3.42 -2.94 -10.48
N ALA A 277 -2.56 -2.00 -10.06
CA ALA A 277 -2.94 -0.92 -9.14
C ALA A 277 -4.00 0.02 -9.75
N ASP A 278 -3.86 0.38 -11.03
CA ASP A 278 -4.84 1.19 -11.77
C ASP A 278 -6.22 0.52 -11.82
N ARG A 279 -6.26 -0.81 -12.03
CA ARG A 279 -7.54 -1.55 -12.00
C ARG A 279 -8.19 -1.55 -10.63
N CYS A 280 -7.40 -1.73 -9.56
CA CYS A 280 -7.93 -1.58 -8.20
C CYS A 280 -8.49 -0.17 -7.98
N PHE A 281 -7.75 0.87 -8.38
CA PHE A 281 -8.18 2.25 -8.16
C PHE A 281 -9.45 2.63 -8.93
N ASN A 282 -9.62 2.10 -10.14
CA ASN A 282 -10.78 2.40 -11.00
C ASN A 282 -12.02 1.56 -10.68
N ALA A 283 -11.93 0.59 -9.77
CA ALA A 283 -13.07 -0.21 -9.37
C ALA A 283 -14.09 0.68 -8.61
N LYS A 284 -15.34 0.70 -9.09
CA LYS A 284 -16.45 1.44 -8.43
C LYS A 284 -16.79 0.91 -7.03
N GLN A 285 -16.32 -0.29 -6.70
CA GLN A 285 -16.36 -0.90 -5.38
C GLN A 285 -14.98 -0.74 -4.76
N PHE A 286 -14.91 -0.14 -3.57
CA PHE A 286 -13.65 0.20 -2.91
C PHE A 286 -12.85 -1.07 -2.57
N PRO A 287 -11.77 -1.39 -3.30
CA PRO A 287 -10.88 -2.46 -2.90
C PRO A 287 -10.12 -2.01 -1.67
N PHE A 288 -9.86 -2.94 -0.77
CA PHE A 288 -8.86 -2.75 0.27
C PHE A 288 -7.78 -3.81 0.10
N SER A 289 -6.57 -3.50 0.54
CA SER A 289 -5.47 -4.46 0.47
C SER A 289 -5.59 -5.48 1.61
N ASP A 290 -5.29 -6.75 1.38
CA ASP A 290 -5.33 -7.78 2.42
C ASP A 290 -4.27 -7.55 3.51
N PHE A 291 -3.21 -6.81 3.18
CA PHE A 291 -2.27 -6.20 4.13
C PHE A 291 -2.28 -4.68 4.01
N GLU A 292 -2.10 -3.97 5.11
CA GLU A 292 -1.96 -2.51 5.10
C GLU A 292 -0.97 -2.10 6.19
N ARG A 293 -0.21 -1.03 5.96
CA ARG A 293 0.62 -0.41 6.99
C ARG A 293 0.50 1.11 6.91
N VAL A 294 0.14 1.72 8.02
CA VAL A 294 -0.02 3.16 8.17
C VAL A 294 0.85 3.62 9.33
N THR A 295 1.72 4.59 9.07
CA THR A 295 2.44 5.31 10.12
C THR A 295 1.58 6.51 10.54
N MET A 296 1.25 6.58 11.82
CA MET A 296 0.48 7.67 12.41
C MET A 296 1.40 8.85 12.76
N GLU A 297 0.83 10.05 12.86
CA GLU A 297 1.58 11.29 13.14
C GLU A 297 2.35 11.24 14.47
N ASN A 298 1.83 10.50 15.46
CA ASN A 298 2.47 10.29 16.76
C ASN A 298 3.61 9.23 16.75
N GLY A 299 4.00 8.76 15.55
CA GLY A 299 5.02 7.73 15.35
C GLY A 299 4.56 6.30 15.66
N SER A 300 3.30 6.10 16.06
CA SER A 300 2.73 4.75 16.17
C SER A 300 2.51 4.14 14.79
N ILE A 301 2.53 2.82 14.71
CA ILE A 301 2.37 2.08 13.47
C ILE A 301 1.14 1.21 13.59
N MET A 302 0.23 1.35 12.64
CA MET A 302 -0.92 0.48 12.48
C MET A 302 -0.69 -0.44 11.29
N GLU A 303 -0.78 -1.75 11.54
CA GLU A 303 -0.67 -2.77 10.52
C GLU A 303 -1.96 -3.57 10.49
N MET A 304 -2.41 -3.95 9.30
CA MET A 304 -3.58 -4.78 9.12
C MET A 304 -3.18 -6.06 8.40
N THR A 305 -3.70 -7.18 8.88
CA THR A 305 -3.64 -8.50 8.24
C THR A 305 -5.05 -8.90 7.86
N PRO A 306 -5.32 -9.99 7.13
CA PRO A 306 -6.67 -10.38 6.73
C PRO A 306 -7.74 -10.26 7.84
N ASN A 307 -7.46 -10.63 9.09
CA ASN A 307 -8.47 -10.62 10.16
C ASN A 307 -8.12 -9.76 11.39
N THR A 308 -6.93 -9.15 11.46
CA THR A 308 -6.51 -8.39 12.65
C THR A 308 -5.98 -7.00 12.31
N VAL A 309 -6.08 -6.10 13.29
CA VAL A 309 -5.38 -4.81 13.32
C VAL A 309 -4.35 -4.87 14.42
N ILE A 310 -3.10 -4.57 14.10
CA ILE A 310 -1.96 -4.56 15.01
C ILE A 310 -1.56 -3.10 15.20
N ARG A 311 -1.53 -2.62 16.44
CA ARG A 311 -1.04 -1.27 16.77
C ARG A 311 0.23 -1.39 17.59
N SER A 312 1.30 -0.79 17.07
CA SER A 312 2.61 -0.68 17.71
C SER A 312 2.79 0.73 18.25
N PHE A 313 3.08 0.83 19.54
CA PHE A 313 3.17 2.10 20.26
C PHE A 313 4.62 2.53 20.43
N SER A 314 4.88 3.83 20.32
CA SER A 314 6.23 4.40 20.47
C SER A 314 6.72 4.44 21.92
N ASN A 315 5.81 4.39 22.90
CA ASN A 315 6.16 4.44 24.31
C ASN A 315 5.21 3.59 25.19
N LYS A 316 5.76 3.11 26.32
CA LYS A 316 5.07 2.21 27.25
C LYS A 316 3.86 2.87 27.94
N LYS A 317 3.91 4.18 28.19
CA LYS A 317 2.83 4.91 28.87
C LYS A 317 1.54 4.89 28.03
N ASN A 318 1.63 5.22 26.75
CA ASN A 318 0.49 5.21 25.83
C ASN A 318 -0.03 3.79 25.63
N TRP A 319 0.86 2.81 25.45
CA TRP A 319 0.48 1.41 25.36
C TRP A 319 -0.31 0.94 26.59
N ALA A 320 0.18 1.26 27.79
CA ALA A 320 -0.45 0.87 29.05
C ALA A 320 -1.81 1.55 29.24
N ALA A 321 -1.92 2.85 28.93
CA ALA A 321 -3.17 3.60 29.03
C ALA A 321 -4.26 3.03 28.11
N VAL A 322 -3.93 2.76 26.84
CA VAL A 322 -4.87 2.14 25.90
C VAL A 322 -5.23 0.73 26.35
N LYS A 323 -4.24 -0.09 26.76
CA LYS A 323 -4.51 -1.44 27.25
C LYS A 323 -5.45 -1.44 28.45
N GLU A 324 -5.25 -0.55 29.42
CA GLU A 324 -6.09 -0.44 30.61
C GLU A 324 -7.56 -0.16 30.25
N ILE A 325 -7.81 0.77 29.33
CA ILE A 325 -9.15 1.06 28.84
C ILE A 325 -9.79 -0.20 28.24
N TYR A 326 -9.10 -0.89 27.35
CA TYR A 326 -9.65 -2.08 26.70
C TYR A 326 -9.78 -3.29 27.64
N ASP A 327 -8.90 -3.44 28.63
CA ASP A 327 -9.04 -4.45 29.69
C ASP A 327 -10.29 -4.18 30.53
N ILE A 328 -10.61 -2.91 30.79
CA ILE A 328 -11.87 -2.55 31.44
C ILE A 328 -13.02 -2.92 30.50
N LEU A 329 -13.00 -2.47 29.24
CA LEU A 329 -14.12 -2.69 28.32
C LEU A 329 -14.33 -4.17 27.93
N ASP A 330 -13.30 -5.02 28.03
CA ASP A 330 -13.23 -6.46 27.72
C ASP A 330 -14.52 -7.12 27.19
N ARG A 331 -14.81 -6.90 25.91
CA ARG A 331 -15.97 -7.46 25.18
C ARG A 331 -17.36 -7.13 25.74
N ARG A 332 -17.45 -6.22 26.72
CA ARG A 332 -18.71 -5.73 27.28
C ARG A 332 -19.46 -4.79 26.33
N ILE A 333 -18.74 -4.21 25.36
CA ILE A 333 -19.32 -3.33 24.34
C ILE A 333 -19.66 -4.16 23.09
N PRO A 334 -20.95 -4.24 22.70
CA PRO A 334 -21.34 -4.92 21.47
C PRO A 334 -20.91 -4.10 20.27
N HIS A 335 -20.72 -4.75 19.12
CA HIS A 335 -20.37 -4.06 17.86
C HIS A 335 -19.17 -3.12 18.03
N ALA A 336 -18.12 -3.61 18.72
CA ALA A 336 -16.90 -2.87 18.95
C ALA A 336 -15.67 -3.77 18.73
N GLU A 337 -14.53 -3.14 18.46
CA GLU A 337 -13.26 -3.87 18.48
C GLU A 337 -12.84 -4.22 19.92
N PHE A 338 -12.05 -5.28 20.06
CA PHE A 338 -11.48 -5.70 21.34
C PHE A 338 -10.03 -6.19 21.15
N ILE A 339 -9.25 -6.17 22.22
CA ILE A 339 -7.89 -6.73 22.23
C ILE A 339 -7.99 -8.25 22.27
N CYS A 340 -7.51 -8.92 21.22
CA CYS A 340 -7.42 -10.38 21.19
C CYS A 340 -6.04 -10.91 21.60
N ARG A 341 -5.00 -10.07 21.56
CA ARG A 341 -3.63 -10.44 21.95
C ARG A 341 -2.82 -9.20 22.31
N THR A 342 -1.87 -9.37 23.21
CA THR A 342 -0.92 -8.33 23.64
C THR A 342 0.51 -8.84 23.57
N ARG A 343 1.46 -7.95 23.29
CA ARG A 343 2.91 -8.21 23.39
C ARG A 343 3.58 -7.00 24.02
N GLU A 344 3.80 -7.05 25.32
CA GLU A 344 4.38 -5.93 26.08
C GLU A 344 5.83 -5.64 25.65
N LYS A 345 6.63 -6.67 25.37
CA LYS A 345 8.04 -6.51 24.95
C LYS A 345 8.19 -5.60 23.73
N ASP A 346 7.27 -5.73 22.79
CA ASP A 346 7.28 -5.00 21.52
C ASP A 346 6.33 -3.78 21.53
N LEU A 347 5.67 -3.51 22.67
CA LEU A 347 4.62 -2.49 22.83
C LEU A 347 3.52 -2.61 21.78
N VAL A 348 3.04 -3.84 21.56
CA VAL A 348 2.02 -4.15 20.54
C VAL A 348 0.70 -4.59 21.19
N LEU A 349 -0.40 -4.10 20.61
CA LEU A 349 -1.76 -4.58 20.85
C LEU A 349 -2.37 -5.09 19.54
N VAL A 350 -3.06 -6.23 19.59
CA VAL A 350 -3.72 -6.83 18.42
C VAL A 350 -5.22 -6.85 18.66
N PHE A 351 -5.96 -6.29 17.73
CA PHE A 351 -7.40 -6.06 17.79
C PHE A 351 -8.16 -6.93 16.79
N LYS A 352 -9.39 -7.28 17.17
CA LYS A 352 -10.42 -7.89 16.31
C LYS A 352 -11.78 -7.22 16.54
N PRO A 353 -12.68 -7.23 15.54
CA PRO A 353 -12.44 -7.65 14.16
C PRO A 353 -11.60 -6.64 13.37
N ARG A 354 -11.01 -7.06 12.24
CA ARG A 354 -10.54 -6.10 11.23
C ARG A 354 -11.75 -5.53 10.51
N GLY A 355 -11.76 -4.21 10.33
CA GLY A 355 -12.75 -3.52 9.53
C GLY A 355 -12.12 -2.70 8.42
N CYS A 356 -12.95 -2.36 7.46
CA CYS A 356 -12.61 -1.49 6.34
C CYS A 356 -13.24 -0.13 6.58
N LYS A 357 -12.47 0.94 6.32
CA LYS A 357 -13.00 2.30 6.31
C LYS A 357 -14.03 2.40 5.19
N PHE A 358 -15.28 2.62 5.55
CA PHE A 358 -16.38 2.69 4.59
C PHE A 358 -17.37 3.74 5.06
N LYS A 359 -17.69 4.72 4.21
CA LYS A 359 -18.79 5.64 4.50
C LYS A 359 -20.08 5.09 3.88
N PRO A 360 -21.24 5.24 4.54
CA PRO A 360 -22.51 4.82 3.98
C PRO A 360 -22.76 5.47 2.61
N VAL A 361 -23.19 4.68 1.62
CA VAL A 361 -23.48 5.19 0.27
C VAL A 361 -24.97 5.42 0.03
N ASN A 362 -25.82 5.01 0.97
CA ASN A 362 -27.26 5.23 0.93
C ASN A 362 -27.84 5.34 2.35
N CYS A 363 -29.11 5.72 2.45
CA CYS A 363 -29.76 5.97 3.73
C CYS A 363 -29.94 4.70 4.58
N GLU A 364 -30.15 3.55 3.94
CA GLU A 364 -30.28 2.26 4.64
C GLU A 364 -28.99 1.92 5.39
N GLN A 365 -27.85 2.00 4.71
CA GLN A 365 -26.53 1.79 5.32
C GLN A 365 -26.22 2.83 6.39
N LEU A 366 -26.66 4.08 6.21
CA LEU A 366 -26.46 5.12 7.22
C LEU A 366 -27.24 4.78 8.50
N VAL A 367 -28.52 4.42 8.38
CA VAL A 367 -29.35 4.00 9.52
C VAL A 367 -28.76 2.77 10.20
N GLU A 368 -28.33 1.78 9.41
CA GLU A 368 -27.71 0.56 9.94
C GLU A 368 -26.43 0.85 10.71
N ALA A 369 -25.49 1.62 10.13
CA ALA A 369 -24.25 2.00 10.80
C ALA A 369 -24.53 2.74 12.12
N LEU A 370 -25.43 3.72 12.10
CA LEU A 370 -25.80 4.48 13.29
C LEU A 370 -26.47 3.61 14.36
N LYS A 371 -27.24 2.57 13.98
CA LYS A 371 -27.82 1.62 14.94
C LYS A 371 -26.74 0.83 15.67
N TYR A 372 -25.74 0.32 14.95
CA TYR A 372 -24.64 -0.42 15.58
C TYR A 372 -23.82 0.49 16.49
N VAL A 373 -23.51 1.71 16.04
CA VAL A 373 -22.80 2.72 16.85
C VAL A 373 -23.59 3.09 18.11
N THR A 374 -24.86 3.45 17.99
CA THR A 374 -25.67 3.86 19.15
C THR A 374 -25.88 2.71 20.14
N LYS A 375 -26.03 1.47 19.65
CA LYS A 375 -26.11 0.29 20.52
C LYS A 375 -24.79 0.03 21.29
N ALA A 376 -23.64 0.23 20.64
CA ALA A 376 -22.34 0.18 21.31
C ALA A 376 -22.23 1.29 22.39
N LEU A 377 -22.67 2.51 22.07
CA LEU A 377 -22.65 3.64 23.00
C LEU A 377 -23.57 3.43 24.21
N VAL A 378 -24.74 2.83 24.06
CA VAL A 378 -25.61 2.49 25.19
C VAL A 378 -24.85 1.64 26.21
N ALA A 379 -24.23 0.54 25.76
CA ALA A 379 -23.44 -0.32 26.64
C ALA A 379 -22.22 0.39 27.24
N LEU A 380 -21.59 1.30 26.49
CA LEU A 380 -20.46 2.10 26.99
C LEU A 380 -20.91 3.07 28.10
N HIS A 381 -22.05 3.71 27.90
CA HIS A 381 -22.62 4.69 28.84
C HIS A 381 -23.12 4.01 30.11
N ASP A 382 -23.66 2.79 30.01
CA ASP A 382 -24.05 1.96 31.16
C ASP A 382 -22.85 1.57 32.05
N LEU A 383 -21.64 1.55 31.48
CA LEU A 383 -20.39 1.37 32.22
C LEU A 383 -19.81 2.67 32.78
N CYS A 384 -20.52 3.79 32.65
CA CYS A 384 -20.03 5.14 32.96
C CYS A 384 -18.76 5.51 32.18
N PHE A 385 -18.63 5.06 30.92
CA PHE A 385 -17.56 5.49 30.01
C PHE A 385 -18.12 6.33 28.87
N MET A 386 -17.25 7.12 28.24
CA MET A 386 -17.52 7.84 27.00
C MET A 386 -16.37 7.65 26.01
N HIS A 387 -16.67 7.64 24.71
CA HIS A 387 -15.70 7.42 23.63
C HIS A 387 -14.85 8.67 23.32
N ARG A 388 -15.46 9.86 23.37
CA ARG A 388 -14.86 11.19 23.14
C ARG A 388 -14.33 11.50 21.74
N ASP A 389 -13.93 10.51 20.95
CA ASP A 389 -13.40 10.72 19.59
C ASP A 389 -14.24 10.04 18.50
N LEU A 390 -15.56 10.29 18.48
CA LEU A 390 -16.45 9.64 17.51
C LEU A 390 -16.39 10.33 16.13
N GLY A 391 -16.08 9.56 15.09
CA GLY A 391 -16.01 10.03 13.70
C GLY A 391 -16.11 8.88 12.69
N TRP A 392 -16.28 9.20 11.40
CA TRP A 392 -16.37 8.17 10.35
C TRP A 392 -15.07 7.37 10.17
N ASP A 393 -13.94 7.89 10.66
CA ASP A 393 -12.67 7.18 10.76
C ASP A 393 -12.65 6.12 11.87
N LYS A 394 -13.65 6.13 12.78
CA LYS A 394 -13.83 5.17 13.87
C LYS A 394 -14.96 4.17 13.66
N VAL A 395 -15.78 4.38 12.63
CA VAL A 395 -16.91 3.51 12.30
C VAL A 395 -16.48 2.63 11.14
N MET A 396 -16.25 1.35 11.44
CA MET A 396 -15.69 0.39 10.51
C MET A 396 -16.75 -0.60 10.06
N ARG A 397 -16.59 -1.12 8.84
CA ARG A 397 -17.45 -2.20 8.31
C ARG A 397 -16.66 -3.50 8.23
N ARG A 398 -17.26 -4.58 8.70
CA ARG A 398 -16.69 -5.93 8.60
C ARG A 398 -16.77 -6.47 7.17
N SER A 399 -15.78 -7.25 6.79
CA SER A 399 -15.71 -7.96 5.51
C SER A 399 -16.02 -9.46 5.62
N ASP A 400 -16.02 -10.02 6.84
CA ASP A 400 -16.11 -11.46 7.11
C ASP A 400 -17.54 -11.95 7.41
N ILE A 401 -18.37 -11.12 8.04
CA ILE A 401 -19.78 -11.38 8.35
C ILE A 401 -20.60 -10.33 7.60
N GLU A 402 -21.76 -10.71 7.05
CA GLU A 402 -22.66 -9.84 6.28
C GLU A 402 -22.76 -8.43 6.86
N CYS A 403 -21.91 -7.55 6.33
CA CYS A 403 -22.01 -6.09 6.38
C CYS A 403 -22.18 -5.45 7.77
N GLU A 404 -21.81 -6.12 8.86
CA GLU A 404 -21.91 -5.57 10.21
C GLU A 404 -20.97 -4.38 10.40
N TRP A 405 -21.49 -3.30 10.99
CA TRP A 405 -20.71 -2.13 11.37
C TRP A 405 -20.29 -2.21 12.83
N PHE A 406 -19.13 -1.66 13.17
CA PHE A 406 -18.64 -1.63 14.54
C PHE A 406 -17.82 -0.37 14.83
N LEU A 407 -17.72 -0.06 16.12
CA LEU A 407 -16.96 1.07 16.65
C LEU A 407 -15.54 0.64 17.05
N CYS A 408 -14.54 1.43 16.68
CA CYS A 408 -13.15 1.25 17.05
C CYS A 408 -12.55 2.55 17.59
N GLY A 409 -11.34 2.50 18.13
CA GLY A 409 -10.58 3.70 18.52
C GLY A 409 -10.93 4.23 19.91
N PHE A 410 -11.07 3.34 20.90
CA PHE A 410 -11.33 3.70 22.30
C PHE A 410 -10.09 4.26 23.02
N ASP A 411 -9.03 4.61 22.28
CA ASP A 411 -7.77 5.13 22.81
C ASP A 411 -7.99 6.42 23.63
N GLU A 412 -8.99 7.22 23.25
CA GLU A 412 -9.40 8.44 23.96
C GLU A 412 -10.59 8.20 24.91
N ALA A 413 -11.06 6.97 25.10
CA ALA A 413 -12.19 6.72 25.98
C ALA A 413 -11.81 6.93 27.47
N VAL A 414 -12.77 7.40 28.26
CA VAL A 414 -12.53 7.66 29.70
C VAL A 414 -13.82 7.53 30.50
N GLY A 415 -13.67 7.31 31.81
CA GLY A 415 -14.78 7.37 32.74
C GLY A 415 -15.47 8.74 32.72
N ALA A 416 -16.80 8.72 32.79
CA ALA A 416 -17.65 9.90 32.89
C ALA A 416 -18.13 10.09 34.35
N PRO A 417 -18.18 11.34 34.85
CA PRO A 417 -17.78 12.58 34.17
C PRO A 417 -16.25 12.77 34.14
N GLN A 418 -15.78 13.52 33.15
CA GLN A 418 -14.40 14.01 33.09
C GLN A 418 -14.36 15.48 33.48
N MET A 419 -13.38 15.85 34.31
CA MET A 419 -13.20 17.21 34.82
C MET A 419 -12.23 18.03 33.97
N TYR A 420 -11.26 17.35 33.33
CA TYR A 420 -10.22 18.01 32.55
C TYR A 420 -10.66 18.24 31.11
N PRO A 421 -10.33 19.41 30.52
CA PRO A 421 -10.69 19.70 29.14
C PRO A 421 -9.97 18.74 28.19
N HIS A 422 -10.67 18.36 27.12
CA HIS A 422 -10.04 17.68 26.00
C HIS A 422 -9.16 18.68 25.23
N PRO A 423 -7.90 18.35 24.91
CA PRO A 423 -7.10 19.18 24.03
C PRO A 423 -7.75 19.18 22.65
N VAL A 424 -8.46 20.26 22.31
CA VAL A 424 -9.01 20.46 20.96
C VAL A 424 -7.97 21.26 20.20
N GLU A 425 -7.29 20.64 19.24
CA GLU A 425 -6.35 21.36 18.39
C GLU A 425 -7.09 22.45 17.60
N ARG A 426 -6.51 23.65 17.56
CA ARG A 426 -7.10 24.79 16.85
C ARG A 426 -6.84 24.64 15.35
N GLY A 427 -7.73 23.95 14.64
CA GLY A 427 -7.67 23.75 13.18
C GLY A 427 -9.04 23.47 12.54
N ASP A 428 -9.05 22.88 11.34
CA ASP A 428 -10.22 22.53 10.50
C ASP A 428 -11.24 21.57 11.17
N GLU A 429 -10.98 21.12 12.40
CA GLU A 429 -11.86 20.26 13.20
C GLU A 429 -12.98 21.02 13.97
N ARG A 430 -13.21 22.31 13.64
CA ARG A 430 -14.28 23.11 14.26
C ARG A 430 -15.64 22.42 14.13
N GLY A 431 -16.20 22.01 15.27
CA GLY A 431 -17.52 21.38 15.35
C GLY A 431 -17.52 19.86 15.30
N ARG A 432 -16.35 19.19 15.20
CA ARG A 432 -16.22 17.73 15.40
C ARG A 432 -16.58 17.35 16.84
N TYR A 433 -15.98 18.05 17.80
CA TYR A 433 -16.18 17.78 19.23
C TYR A 433 -17.30 18.64 19.83
N ALA A 434 -17.89 18.12 20.90
CA ALA A 434 -18.91 18.83 21.64
C ALA A 434 -18.32 20.09 22.32
N PRO A 435 -19.03 21.23 22.32
CA PRO A 435 -18.50 22.51 22.82
C PRO A 435 -18.00 22.48 24.27
N GLU A 436 -18.62 21.65 25.12
CA GLU A 436 -18.26 21.51 26.53
C GLU A 436 -16.94 20.77 26.78
N MET A 437 -16.47 19.95 25.81
CA MET A 437 -15.21 19.20 25.96
C MET A 437 -14.01 20.13 26.12
N GLY A 438 -14.01 21.29 25.46
CA GLY A 438 -12.96 22.29 25.61
C GLY A 438 -13.03 23.09 26.91
N ARG A 439 -14.11 22.96 27.69
CA ARG A 439 -14.35 23.74 28.92
C ARG A 439 -14.02 22.99 30.21
N GLY A 440 -13.83 21.67 30.16
CA GLY A 440 -13.50 20.86 31.33
C GLY A 440 -14.56 19.82 31.65
N LEU A 441 -15.62 20.20 32.37
CA LEU A 441 -16.66 19.28 32.80
C LEU A 441 -17.49 18.76 31.62
N HIS A 442 -17.39 17.46 31.34
CA HIS A 442 -18.20 16.78 30.31
C HIS A 442 -18.47 15.32 30.68
N GLY A 443 -19.52 14.74 30.07
CA GLY A 443 -19.93 13.36 30.29
C GLY A 443 -20.42 12.70 29.01
N VAL A 444 -21.16 11.61 29.13
CA VAL A 444 -21.56 10.73 28.01
C VAL A 444 -22.29 11.41 26.85
N LYS A 445 -22.89 12.59 27.07
CA LYS A 445 -23.56 13.40 26.03
C LYS A 445 -22.63 13.94 24.95
N VAL A 446 -21.31 13.88 25.15
CA VAL A 446 -20.33 14.21 24.09
C VAL A 446 -20.32 13.17 22.97
N ASP A 447 -20.60 11.90 23.27
CA ASP A 447 -20.70 10.87 22.23
C ASP A 447 -21.98 11.05 21.41
N VAL A 448 -23.06 11.54 22.04
CA VAL A 448 -24.31 11.87 21.35
C VAL A 448 -24.09 13.01 20.36
N TRP A 449 -23.28 14.01 20.70
CA TRP A 449 -22.83 15.02 19.72
C TRP A 449 -22.14 14.35 18.53
N GLY A 450 -21.24 13.39 18.79
CA GLY A 450 -20.58 12.59 17.76
C GLY A 450 -21.56 11.85 16.83
N VAL A 451 -22.67 11.31 17.36
CA VAL A 451 -23.73 10.69 16.54
C VAL A 451 -24.36 11.72 15.59
N GLY A 452 -24.67 12.92 16.09
CA GLY A 452 -25.14 14.02 15.24
C GLY A 452 -24.12 14.43 14.18
N TYR A 453 -22.84 14.46 14.55
CA TYR A 453 -21.74 14.77 13.65
C TYR A 453 -21.59 13.71 12.54
N LEU A 454 -21.78 12.43 12.82
CA LEU A 454 -21.81 11.35 11.82
C LEU A 454 -22.92 11.56 10.79
N VAL A 455 -24.13 11.92 11.23
CA VAL A 455 -25.25 12.24 10.32
C VAL A 455 -24.91 13.46 9.46
N LYS A 456 -24.42 14.53 10.08
CA LYS A 456 -24.04 15.78 9.40
C LYS A 456 -22.98 15.56 8.32
N THR A 457 -22.04 14.65 8.55
CA THR A 457 -20.87 14.42 7.69
C THR A 457 -20.93 13.14 6.87
N CYS A 458 -22.12 12.51 6.77
CA CYS A 458 -22.32 11.26 6.04
C CYS A 458 -22.11 11.39 4.51
N GLY A 459 -22.20 12.60 3.96
CA GLY A 459 -21.99 12.87 2.53
C GLY A 459 -23.18 12.54 1.63
N LEU A 460 -24.31 12.07 2.17
CA LEU A 460 -25.54 11.82 1.42
C LEU A 460 -26.28 13.14 1.16
N THR A 461 -26.81 13.31 -0.05
CA THR A 461 -27.56 14.53 -0.44
C THR A 461 -29.00 14.52 0.04
N ASN A 462 -29.67 13.36 0.03
CA ASN A 462 -31.09 13.21 0.34
C ASN A 462 -31.32 12.51 1.68
N VAL A 463 -30.78 13.09 2.76
CA VAL A 463 -30.98 12.56 4.12
C VAL A 463 -32.44 12.77 4.57
N PRO A 464 -33.17 11.72 4.97
CA PRO A 464 -34.56 11.81 5.44
C PRO A 464 -34.76 12.82 6.57
N LYS A 465 -35.94 13.46 6.60
CA LYS A 465 -36.30 14.48 7.60
C LYS A 465 -36.11 13.96 9.03
N MET A 466 -36.54 12.73 9.32
CA MET A 466 -36.37 12.13 10.64
C MET A 466 -34.90 12.00 11.08
N LEU A 467 -33.97 11.79 10.15
CA LEU A 467 -32.53 11.77 10.46
C LEU A 467 -31.97 13.16 10.65
N ARG A 468 -32.46 14.16 9.91
CA ARG A 468 -32.13 15.58 10.14
C ARG A 468 -32.61 16.09 11.50
N GLU A 469 -33.78 15.64 11.93
CA GLU A 469 -34.29 15.94 13.27
C GLU A 469 -33.43 15.30 14.37
N LEU A 470 -32.97 14.05 14.15
CA LEU A 470 -32.01 13.40 15.05
C LEU A 470 -30.68 14.15 15.10
N GLU A 471 -30.13 14.54 13.93
CA GLU A 471 -28.92 15.37 13.81
C GLU A 471 -29.04 16.65 14.65
N SER A 472 -30.12 17.42 14.44
CA SER A 472 -30.34 18.69 15.13
C SER A 472 -30.41 18.53 16.65
N ARG A 473 -31.09 17.50 17.15
CA ARG A 473 -31.19 17.24 18.59
C ARG A 473 -29.86 16.77 19.19
N CYS A 474 -29.09 15.97 18.45
CA CYS A 474 -27.78 15.50 18.89
C CYS A 474 -26.75 16.64 18.97
N LEU A 475 -26.85 17.62 18.07
CA LEU A 475 -25.95 18.78 18.00
C LEU A 475 -26.43 20.00 18.81
N ASP A 476 -27.35 19.80 19.77
CA ASP A 476 -27.78 20.88 20.65
C ASP A 476 -26.60 21.40 21.50
N GLN A 477 -26.51 22.71 21.64
CA GLN A 477 -25.45 23.36 22.41
C GLN A 477 -25.53 23.05 23.90
N ASN A 478 -26.75 22.80 24.42
CA ASN A 478 -26.97 22.40 25.80
C ASN A 478 -26.96 20.86 25.91
N PRO A 479 -25.97 20.25 26.60
CA PRO A 479 -25.88 18.80 26.74
C PRO A 479 -27.12 18.15 27.37
N GLU A 480 -27.82 18.87 28.25
CA GLU A 480 -29.04 18.40 28.92
C GLU A 480 -30.24 18.26 27.97
N GLN A 481 -30.23 19.00 26.85
CA GLN A 481 -31.29 18.93 25.83
C GLN A 481 -31.02 17.83 24.78
N ARG A 482 -29.79 17.31 24.72
CA ARG A 482 -29.47 16.21 23.81
C ARG A 482 -30.17 14.93 24.26
N PRO A 483 -30.58 14.05 23.33
CA PRO A 483 -31.10 12.72 23.66
C PRO A 483 -30.04 11.85 24.37
N THR A 484 -30.44 10.71 24.93
CA THR A 484 -29.48 9.65 25.33
C THR A 484 -29.08 8.79 24.13
N ALA A 485 -28.01 8.00 24.24
CA ALA A 485 -27.67 7.02 23.21
C ALA A 485 -28.81 6.01 22.95
N ALA A 486 -29.55 5.65 24.01
CA ALA A 486 -30.71 4.77 23.92
C ALA A 486 -31.86 5.43 23.13
N ASP A 487 -32.15 6.70 23.40
CA ASP A 487 -33.16 7.45 22.64
C ASP A 487 -32.78 7.53 21.15
N CYS A 488 -31.50 7.76 20.84
CA CYS A 488 -31.01 7.74 19.47
C CYS A 488 -31.21 6.37 18.82
N TYR A 489 -30.86 5.28 19.51
CA TYR A 489 -31.06 3.91 19.01
C TYR A 489 -32.54 3.62 18.72
N HIS A 490 -33.44 3.98 19.64
CA HIS A 490 -34.88 3.81 19.46
C HIS A 490 -35.43 4.65 18.30
N HIS A 491 -34.96 5.89 18.14
CA HIS A 491 -35.33 6.74 16.99
C HIS A 491 -34.92 6.10 15.67
N LEU A 492 -33.73 5.50 15.59
CA LEU A 492 -33.25 4.81 14.38
C LEU A 492 -34.05 3.55 14.05
N LEU A 493 -34.53 2.80 15.07
CA LEU A 493 -35.45 1.69 14.86
C LEU A 493 -36.79 2.14 14.27
N GLN A 494 -37.30 3.30 14.71
CA GLN A 494 -38.51 3.90 14.13
C GLN A 494 -38.30 4.32 12.68
N VAL A 495 -37.17 4.96 12.37
CA VAL A 495 -36.81 5.34 10.99
C VAL A 495 -36.76 4.11 10.08
N GLN A 496 -36.14 3.02 10.53
CA GLN A 496 -36.10 1.78 9.76
C GLN A 496 -37.50 1.19 9.52
N SER A 497 -38.33 1.17 10.56
CA SER A 497 -39.71 0.65 10.48
C SER A 497 -40.58 1.47 9.52
N ALA A 498 -40.43 2.80 9.52
CA ALA A 498 -41.11 3.69 8.60
C ALA A 498 -40.67 3.44 7.14
N ALA A 499 -39.37 3.26 6.89
CA ALA A 499 -38.83 2.95 5.58
C ALA A 499 -39.31 1.60 5.02
N SER A 500 -39.44 0.57 5.87
CA SER A 500 -39.96 -0.75 5.47
C SER A 500 -41.47 -0.77 5.22
N SER A 501 -42.22 0.17 5.80
CA SER A 501 -43.69 0.23 5.69
C SER A 501 -44.20 1.04 4.50
N GLY A 502 -43.31 1.57 3.64
CA GLY A 502 -43.70 2.40 2.49
C GLY A 502 -44.32 3.75 2.87
N ALA A 503 -44.20 4.17 4.13
CA ALA A 503 -44.58 5.51 4.55
C ALA A 503 -43.55 6.49 3.95
N LEU A 504 -43.99 7.21 2.93
CA LEU A 504 -43.20 8.11 2.09
C LEU A 504 -42.27 9.05 2.88
N TYR A 505 -41.07 9.22 2.32
CA TYR A 505 -40.03 10.21 2.57
C TYR A 505 -40.52 11.63 2.90
#